data_AF-S3C8N3-F1
#
_entry.id   AF-S3C8N3-F1
#
_cell.length_a   1.000
_cell.length_b   1.000
_cell.length_c   1.000
_cell.angle_alpha   90.00
_cell.angle_beta   90.00
_cell.angle_gamma   90.00
#
_symmetry.space_group_name_H-M   'P 1'
#
loop_
_entity.id
_entity.type
_entity.pdbx_description
1 polymer ?
#
loop_
_entity_poly.entity_id
_entity_poly.type
_entity_poly.pdbx_seq_one_letter_code
_entity_poly.pdbx_strand_id
1 'polypeptide(L)'
;MRVSTAIHLLAFGIAVRAFPARHVGDNRPYRVVARQEEVEDPNKLDITGTFGTTVALQGGNIQQDVLYAPGVVGALEVEFSNADGRSLKVKEVTEPGSPPAGFALLEPVAYKIKVKGGSAKNLTLSKVDYIQNAASTIDISQGQIGLLDKATNTYVIGGDTSIGEIEFEADERELTLKVNNLKGEWAILIPTAAAAAAAAAPTAAANKTAAT
;
A
#
# COMPACT_ATOMS: atom_id res chain seq x y z
N MET A 1 -28.17 -10.37 49.11
CA MET A 1 -28.62 -9.58 47.93
C MET A 1 -27.52 -8.58 47.64
N ARG A 2 -26.80 -8.54 46.52
CA ARG A 2 -27.09 -8.84 45.09
C ARG A 2 -25.87 -9.60 44.51
N VAL A 3 -26.01 -10.85 44.08
CA VAL A 3 -26.08 -11.34 42.68
C VAL A 3 -25.12 -10.68 41.67
N SER A 4 -24.21 -11.54 41.20
CA SER A 4 -23.26 -11.56 40.08
C SER A 4 -23.72 -10.94 38.75
N THR A 5 -22.77 -10.48 37.92
CA THR A 5 -22.65 -10.88 36.50
C THR A 5 -21.23 -10.61 36.00
N ALA A 6 -20.48 -11.67 35.73
CA ALA A 6 -19.26 -11.67 34.91
C ALA A 6 -19.64 -12.16 33.51
N ILE A 7 -19.31 -11.39 32.47
CA ILE A 7 -19.55 -11.78 31.07
C ILE A 7 -18.35 -12.61 30.60
N HIS A 8 -18.60 -13.90 30.38
CA HIS A 8 -17.74 -14.79 29.61
C HIS A 8 -18.03 -14.55 28.12
N LEU A 9 -17.00 -14.23 27.33
CA LEU A 9 -17.07 -14.32 25.87
C LEU A 9 -16.33 -15.61 25.45
N LEU A 10 -17.10 -16.62 25.04
CA LEU A 10 -16.58 -17.78 24.30
C LEU A 10 -16.30 -17.35 22.86
N ALA A 11 -15.10 -17.63 22.35
CA ALA A 11 -14.83 -17.69 20.92
C ALA A 11 -14.46 -19.13 20.55
N PHE A 12 -15.25 -19.68 19.63
CA PHE A 12 -15.18 -21.04 19.13
C PHE A 12 -13.91 -21.29 18.31
N GLY A 13 -13.22 -22.39 18.61
CA GLY A 13 -12.13 -22.91 17.79
C GLY A 13 -12.67 -23.63 16.55
N ILE A 14 -12.23 -23.20 15.37
CA ILE A 14 -12.39 -23.95 14.11
C ILE A 14 -11.07 -24.67 13.84
N ALA A 15 -11.09 -26.00 13.89
CA ALA A 15 -9.97 -26.85 13.52
C ALA A 15 -9.94 -27.04 12.00
N VAL A 16 -8.86 -26.61 11.33
CA VAL A 16 -8.59 -26.96 9.92
C VAL A 16 -7.56 -28.09 9.89
N ARG A 17 -7.96 -29.23 9.31
CA ARG A 17 -7.11 -30.40 9.09
C ARG A 17 -6.02 -30.09 8.05
N ALA A 18 -4.76 -30.24 8.42
CA ALA A 18 -3.63 -30.22 7.50
C ALA A 18 -3.49 -31.58 6.78
N PHE A 19 -3.38 -31.54 5.45
CA PHE A 19 -2.86 -32.66 4.65
C PHE A 19 -1.33 -32.52 4.51
N PRO A 20 -0.54 -33.61 4.58
CA PRO A 20 0.91 -33.50 4.57
C PRO A 20 1.48 -33.47 3.14
N ALA A 21 2.16 -32.39 2.78
CA ALA A 21 3.12 -32.40 1.68
C ALA A 21 4.50 -32.73 2.25
N ARG A 22 5.03 -33.89 1.90
CA ARG A 22 6.44 -34.27 2.14
C ARG A 22 7.32 -33.57 1.11
N HIS A 23 8.29 -32.78 1.58
CA HIS A 23 9.62 -32.74 0.97
C HIS A 23 10.70 -32.38 2.00
N VAL A 24 11.84 -33.02 1.83
CA VAL A 24 12.95 -33.18 2.77
C VAL A 24 13.90 -31.98 2.66
N GLY A 25 14.26 -31.39 3.80
CA GLY A 25 15.51 -30.62 3.96
C GLY A 25 15.39 -29.10 4.10
N ASP A 26 14.92 -28.61 5.25
CA ASP A 26 15.58 -27.57 6.08
C ASP A 26 14.64 -27.31 7.27
N ASN A 27 15.07 -27.65 8.48
CA ASN A 27 14.22 -27.73 9.66
C ASN A 27 14.20 -26.40 10.44
N ARG A 28 13.99 -25.28 9.73
CA ARG A 28 13.63 -24.02 10.38
C ARG A 28 12.11 -23.89 10.36
N PRO A 29 11.43 -23.74 11.49
CA PRO A 29 10.01 -23.44 11.46
C PRO A 29 9.83 -22.10 10.78
N TYR A 30 9.23 -22.11 9.58
CA TYR A 30 8.61 -20.92 9.02
C TYR A 30 7.59 -20.45 10.06
N ARG A 31 7.97 -19.38 10.76
CA ARG A 31 7.11 -18.74 11.73
C ARG A 31 5.98 -18.12 10.94
N VAL A 32 4.83 -18.81 10.88
CA VAL A 32 3.58 -18.20 10.47
C VAL A 32 3.24 -17.20 11.57
N VAL A 33 3.69 -15.97 11.39
CA VAL A 33 3.21 -14.84 12.20
C VAL A 33 1.80 -14.58 11.70
N ALA A 34 0.80 -14.80 12.55
CA ALA A 34 -0.54 -14.31 12.26
C ALA A 34 -0.42 -12.79 12.05
N ARG A 35 -0.70 -12.33 10.84
CA ARG A 35 -0.73 -10.89 10.51
C ARG A 35 -1.84 -10.26 11.34
N GLN A 36 -1.52 -9.22 12.08
CA GLN A 36 -2.51 -8.43 12.79
C GLN A 36 -3.17 -7.52 11.75
N GLU A 37 -4.49 -7.58 11.63
CA GLU A 37 -5.26 -6.53 10.97
C GLU A 37 -4.95 -5.20 11.68
N GLU A 38 -4.68 -4.15 10.91
CA GLU A 38 -4.55 -2.81 11.46
C GLU A 38 -5.94 -2.39 11.97
N VAL A 39 -6.04 -2.16 13.28
CA VAL A 39 -7.27 -1.60 13.84
C VAL A 39 -7.23 -0.10 13.57
N GLU A 40 -8.08 0.38 12.66
CA GLU A 40 -8.19 1.81 12.38
C GLU A 40 -8.34 2.63 13.66
N ASP A 41 -7.59 3.74 13.78
CA ASP A 41 -7.77 4.68 14.88
C ASP A 41 -9.12 5.39 14.69
N PRO A 42 -10.10 5.24 15.60
CA PRO A 42 -11.39 5.91 15.48
C PRO A 42 -11.31 7.45 15.54
N ASN A 43 -10.14 8.01 15.89
CA ASN A 43 -9.88 9.45 15.88
C ASN A 43 -9.05 9.90 14.68
N LYS A 44 -8.86 9.03 13.68
CA LYS A 44 -8.18 9.42 12.44
C LYS A 44 -8.95 10.54 11.73
N LEU A 45 -8.21 11.31 10.96
CA LEU A 45 -8.76 12.32 10.08
C LEU A 45 -8.57 11.91 8.63
N ASP A 46 -9.65 11.54 7.97
CA ASP A 46 -9.65 11.31 6.53
C ASP A 46 -9.70 12.66 5.80
N ILE A 47 -8.72 12.90 4.93
CA ILE A 47 -8.56 14.16 4.22
C ILE A 47 -8.52 13.90 2.71
N THR A 48 -9.46 14.47 1.97
CA THR A 48 -9.37 14.45 0.50
C THR A 48 -8.26 15.37 0.01
N GLY A 49 -7.20 14.79 -0.52
CA GLY A 49 -6.09 15.46 -1.15
C GLY A 49 -6.45 15.99 -2.56
N THR A 50 -5.74 17.03 -2.99
CA THR A 50 -5.74 17.47 -4.39
C THR A 50 -4.30 17.62 -4.86
N PHE A 51 -3.93 16.97 -5.95
CA PHE A 51 -2.58 17.06 -6.50
C PHE A 51 -2.22 18.52 -6.81
N GLY A 52 -1.00 18.91 -6.45
CA GLY A 52 -0.52 20.28 -6.62
C GLY A 52 -1.00 21.26 -5.56
N THR A 53 -1.87 20.86 -4.63
CA THR A 53 -2.35 21.69 -3.51
C THR A 53 -1.66 21.29 -2.21
N THR A 54 -1.43 22.27 -1.34
CA THR A 54 -0.84 22.01 -0.02
C THR A 54 -1.96 21.63 0.96
N VAL A 55 -1.76 20.54 1.68
CA VAL A 55 -2.60 20.09 2.80
C VAL A 55 -1.86 20.42 4.11
N ALA A 56 -2.56 21.00 5.07
CA ALA A 56 -2.04 21.22 6.42
C ALA A 56 -2.28 19.96 7.25
N LEU A 57 -1.22 19.39 7.81
CA LEU A 57 -1.28 18.23 8.69
C LEU A 57 -1.11 18.67 10.13
N GLN A 58 -2.02 18.24 10.99
CA GLN A 58 -2.07 18.58 12.40
C GLN A 58 -1.01 17.81 13.20
N GLY A 59 -0.49 18.45 14.25
CA GLY A 59 0.32 17.75 15.25
C GLY A 59 -0.57 17.05 16.30
N GLY A 60 0.04 16.63 17.40
CA GLY A 60 -0.67 15.97 18.50
C GLY A 60 -0.76 14.45 18.39
N ASN A 61 0.01 13.84 17.47
CA ASN A 61 -0.02 12.41 17.17
C ASN A 61 -1.40 11.90 16.69
N ILE A 62 -2.13 12.75 15.96
CA ILE A 62 -3.39 12.37 15.32
C ILE A 62 -3.06 11.76 13.96
N GLN A 63 -3.51 10.52 13.72
CA GLN A 63 -3.43 9.88 12.40
C GLN A 63 -4.27 10.66 11.38
N GLN A 64 -3.69 10.90 10.22
CA GLN A 64 -4.27 11.65 9.12
C GLN A 64 -3.97 10.94 7.82
N ASP A 65 -5.04 10.57 7.12
CA ASP A 65 -4.97 9.75 5.92
C ASP A 65 -5.38 10.65 4.75
N VAL A 66 -4.41 10.99 3.89
CA VAL A 66 -4.63 11.93 2.79
C VAL A 66 -4.82 11.17 1.49
N LEU A 67 -6.07 10.84 1.18
CA LEU A 67 -6.47 10.15 -0.04
C LEU A 67 -6.51 11.09 -1.24
N TYR A 68 -5.81 10.74 -2.32
CA TYR A 68 -5.84 11.48 -3.59
C TYR A 68 -6.81 10.86 -4.59
N ALA A 69 -7.21 11.65 -5.59
CA ALA A 69 -8.07 11.15 -6.67
C ALA A 69 -7.43 9.93 -7.36
N PRO A 70 -8.23 8.90 -7.68
CA PRO A 70 -7.73 7.66 -8.26
C PRO A 70 -7.17 7.86 -9.67
N GLY A 71 -6.12 7.12 -9.98
CA GLY A 71 -5.63 6.88 -11.33
C GLY A 71 -6.41 5.77 -12.04
N VAL A 72 -5.77 5.09 -12.98
CA VAL A 72 -6.40 4.01 -13.76
C VAL A 72 -6.65 2.78 -12.89
N VAL A 73 -5.67 2.42 -12.06
CA VAL A 73 -5.64 1.16 -11.32
C VAL A 73 -6.01 1.34 -9.86
N GLY A 74 -5.68 2.49 -9.26
CA GLY A 74 -5.83 2.73 -7.83
C GLY A 74 -5.59 4.17 -7.42
N ALA A 75 -5.66 4.45 -6.13
CA ALA A 75 -5.47 5.75 -5.53
C ALA A 75 -4.24 5.77 -4.63
N LEU A 76 -3.49 6.87 -4.66
CA LEU A 76 -2.44 7.13 -3.69
C LEU A 76 -3.07 7.63 -2.39
N GLU A 77 -2.62 7.08 -1.28
CA GLU A 77 -2.83 7.63 0.06
C GLU A 77 -1.48 7.93 0.74
N VAL A 78 -1.49 8.93 1.61
CA VAL A 78 -0.34 9.31 2.43
C VAL A 78 -0.81 9.43 3.87
N GLU A 79 -0.41 8.47 4.70
CA GLU A 79 -0.68 8.51 6.13
C GLU A 79 0.40 9.27 6.91
N PHE A 80 -0.05 10.06 7.89
CA PHE A 80 0.81 10.87 8.75
C PHE A 80 0.33 10.88 10.19
N SER A 81 1.25 10.71 11.13
CA SER A 81 1.07 11.09 12.53
C SER A 81 2.40 11.56 13.10
N ASN A 82 2.36 12.64 13.88
CA ASN A 82 3.53 13.16 14.58
C ASN A 82 3.11 14.13 15.69
N ALA A 83 4.00 14.36 16.66
CA ALA A 83 3.78 15.34 17.72
C ALA A 83 3.62 16.78 17.16
N ASP A 84 4.43 17.13 16.17
CA ASP A 84 4.36 18.42 15.48
C ASP A 84 3.72 18.27 14.10
N GLY A 85 2.86 19.22 13.73
CA GLY A 85 2.23 19.27 12.41
C GLY A 85 3.21 19.51 11.26
N ARG A 86 2.74 19.26 10.04
CA ARG A 86 3.52 19.45 8.80
C ARG A 86 2.64 20.10 7.73
N SER A 87 3.24 20.45 6.60
CA SER A 87 2.50 20.72 5.37
C SER A 87 2.89 19.70 4.31
N LEU A 88 1.90 18.99 3.78
CA LEU A 88 2.04 18.00 2.74
C LEU A 88 1.67 18.60 1.39
N LYS A 89 2.42 18.29 0.34
CA LYS A 89 2.05 18.60 -1.03
C LYS A 89 2.50 17.47 -1.93
N VAL A 90 1.55 16.82 -2.57
CA VAL A 90 1.82 15.77 -3.56
C VAL A 90 1.58 16.31 -4.95
N LYS A 91 2.42 15.92 -5.91
CA LYS A 91 2.25 16.24 -7.33
C LYS A 91 2.46 14.98 -8.15
N GLU A 92 1.64 14.80 -9.18
CA GLU A 92 1.92 13.83 -10.22
C GLU A 92 3.13 14.28 -11.04
N VAL A 93 3.91 13.30 -11.46
CA VAL A 93 5.09 13.42 -12.31
C VAL A 93 4.79 12.59 -13.56
N THR A 94 4.56 13.27 -14.68
CA THR A 94 4.18 12.65 -15.97
C THR A 94 5.37 12.08 -16.74
N GLU A 95 6.59 12.39 -16.30
CA GLU A 95 7.84 11.79 -16.78
C GLU A 95 8.52 11.09 -15.59
N PRO A 96 7.96 9.96 -15.13
CA PRO A 96 8.53 9.21 -14.02
C PRO A 96 9.92 8.67 -14.36
N GLY A 97 10.68 8.32 -13.33
CA GLY A 97 11.94 7.60 -13.50
C GLY A 97 11.73 6.21 -14.13
N SER A 98 12.84 5.52 -14.41
CA SER A 98 12.78 4.17 -14.96
C SER A 98 12.39 3.16 -13.89
N PRO A 99 11.49 2.20 -14.17
CA PRO A 99 11.27 1.06 -13.29
C PRO A 99 12.54 0.18 -13.25
N PRO A 100 12.82 -0.49 -12.11
CA PRO A 100 13.91 -1.47 -12.04
C PRO A 100 13.64 -2.67 -12.96
N ALA A 101 14.70 -3.40 -13.32
CA ALA A 101 14.59 -4.57 -14.19
C ALA A 101 13.60 -5.60 -13.62
N GLY A 102 12.72 -6.14 -14.47
CA GLY A 102 11.67 -7.08 -14.07
C GLY A 102 10.38 -6.42 -13.56
N PHE A 103 10.32 -5.09 -13.49
CA PHE A 103 9.14 -4.34 -13.11
C PHE A 103 8.68 -3.38 -14.22
N ALA A 104 7.40 -3.03 -14.17
CA ALA A 104 6.78 -1.96 -14.93
C ALA A 104 6.11 -0.98 -13.97
N LEU A 105 5.92 0.26 -14.41
CA LEU A 105 5.05 1.21 -13.71
C LEU A 105 3.59 0.73 -13.81
N LEU A 106 2.88 0.73 -12.69
CA LEU A 106 1.47 0.36 -12.64
C LEU A 106 0.57 1.50 -13.15
N GLU A 107 0.95 2.74 -12.86
CA GLU A 107 0.32 3.97 -13.34
C GLU A 107 1.26 4.70 -14.31
N PRO A 108 0.75 5.52 -15.24
CA PRO A 108 1.61 6.30 -16.14
C PRO A 108 2.31 7.49 -15.44
N VAL A 109 2.09 7.67 -14.15
CA VAL A 109 2.63 8.76 -13.34
C VAL A 109 3.36 8.24 -12.11
N ALA A 110 4.24 9.08 -11.56
CA ALA A 110 4.76 8.94 -10.20
C ALA A 110 4.29 10.10 -9.31
N TYR A 111 4.48 9.97 -8.01
CA TYR A 111 3.98 10.90 -7.01
C TYR A 111 5.13 11.57 -6.25
N LYS A 112 5.33 12.86 -6.49
CA LYS A 112 6.33 13.67 -5.79
C LYS A 112 5.75 14.26 -4.52
N ILE A 113 6.14 13.68 -3.38
CA ILE A 113 5.75 14.12 -2.04
C ILE A 113 6.73 15.18 -1.53
N LYS A 114 6.19 16.33 -1.14
CA LYS A 114 6.92 17.39 -0.44
C LYS A 114 6.32 17.61 0.94
N VAL A 115 7.18 17.62 1.95
CA VAL A 115 6.83 17.93 3.33
C VAL A 115 7.57 19.20 3.77
N LYS A 116 6.88 20.09 4.47
CA LYS A 116 7.43 21.31 5.12
C LYS A 116 7.01 21.37 6.58
N GLY A 117 7.60 22.30 7.34
CA GLY A 117 7.31 22.49 8.76
C GLY A 117 8.11 21.59 9.71
N GLY A 118 9.13 20.90 9.20
CA GLY A 118 10.03 20.06 10.00
C GLY A 118 10.67 18.94 9.19
N SER A 119 11.27 17.96 9.89
CA SER A 119 11.75 16.72 9.27
C SER A 119 10.58 15.91 8.70
N ALA A 120 10.83 15.23 7.58
CA ALA A 120 9.95 14.20 7.01
C ALA A 120 10.41 12.79 7.37
N LYS A 121 11.51 12.67 8.14
CA LYS A 121 12.07 11.43 8.65
C LYS A 121 11.64 11.19 10.08
N ASN A 122 11.59 9.91 10.46
CA ASN A 122 11.32 9.45 11.83
C ASN A 122 10.05 10.08 12.41
N LEU A 123 9.01 10.19 11.59
CA LEU A 123 7.67 10.57 12.04
C LEU A 123 7.09 9.42 12.86
N THR A 124 6.12 9.71 13.74
CA THR A 124 5.43 8.66 14.52
C THR A 124 4.78 7.65 13.57
N LEU A 125 4.11 8.15 12.54
CA LEU A 125 3.58 7.38 11.41
C LEU A 125 3.91 8.10 10.11
N SER A 126 4.40 7.34 9.14
CA SER A 126 4.62 7.79 7.78
C SER A 126 4.53 6.61 6.83
N LYS A 127 3.44 6.55 6.07
CA LYS A 127 3.25 5.54 5.05
C LYS A 127 2.94 6.17 3.69
N VAL A 128 3.22 5.41 2.64
CA VAL A 128 2.86 5.72 1.26
C VAL A 128 2.09 4.53 0.77
N ASP A 129 0.82 4.73 0.52
CA ASP A 129 -0.13 3.64 0.35
C ASP A 129 -0.80 3.72 -1.01
N TYR A 130 -1.24 2.57 -1.49
CA TYR A 130 -1.88 2.48 -2.79
C TYR A 130 -3.04 1.50 -2.78
N ILE A 131 -4.23 2.08 -2.81
CA ILE A 131 -5.50 1.38 -2.69
C ILE A 131 -6.00 1.05 -4.09
N GLN A 132 -6.26 -0.22 -4.36
CA GLN A 132 -6.77 -0.63 -5.65
C GLN A 132 -8.21 -0.13 -5.87
N ASN A 133 -8.47 0.45 -7.06
CA ASN A 133 -9.82 0.80 -7.46
C ASN A 133 -10.71 -0.46 -7.49
N ALA A 134 -11.95 -0.35 -7.00
CA ALA A 134 -12.90 -1.47 -7.01
C ALA A 134 -13.12 -2.10 -8.41
N ALA A 135 -13.06 -1.28 -9.46
CA ALA A 135 -13.22 -1.71 -10.85
C ALA A 135 -11.94 -2.29 -11.48
N SER A 136 -10.79 -2.18 -10.82
CA SER A 136 -9.52 -2.70 -11.32
C SER A 136 -9.47 -4.22 -11.17
N THR A 137 -9.01 -4.90 -12.22
CA THR A 137 -8.81 -6.36 -12.26
C THR A 137 -7.35 -6.76 -12.14
N ILE A 138 -6.43 -5.80 -12.00
CA ILE A 138 -4.99 -6.06 -11.88
C ILE A 138 -4.68 -6.52 -10.46
N ASP A 139 -4.13 -7.71 -10.27
CA ASP A 139 -3.68 -8.14 -8.95
C ASP A 139 -2.45 -7.35 -8.51
N ILE A 140 -2.61 -6.48 -7.51
CA ILE A 140 -1.52 -5.66 -6.96
C ILE A 140 -0.78 -6.34 -5.80
N SER A 141 -1.15 -7.57 -5.40
CA SER A 141 -0.51 -8.27 -4.27
C SER A 141 0.98 -8.56 -4.46
N GLN A 142 1.43 -8.54 -5.72
CA GLN A 142 2.85 -8.68 -6.11
C GLN A 142 3.51 -7.34 -6.39
N GLY A 143 2.78 -6.23 -6.23
CA GLY A 143 3.27 -4.90 -6.48
C GLY A 143 4.29 -4.43 -5.45
N GLN A 144 4.93 -3.33 -5.78
CA GLN A 144 5.96 -2.67 -4.99
C GLN A 144 5.74 -1.17 -5.02
N ILE A 145 6.12 -0.49 -3.95
CA ILE A 145 6.18 0.98 -3.90
C ILE A 145 7.66 1.37 -3.90
N GLY A 146 8.07 2.09 -4.94
CA GLY A 146 9.46 2.41 -5.19
C GLY A 146 9.79 3.88 -4.95
N LEU A 147 10.94 4.16 -4.35
CA LEU A 147 11.49 5.52 -4.19
C LEU A 147 12.49 5.81 -5.31
N LEU A 148 12.36 6.94 -5.99
CA LEU A 148 13.30 7.34 -7.04
C LEU A 148 14.68 7.64 -6.46
N ASP A 149 15.69 6.87 -6.87
CA ASP A 149 17.08 7.29 -6.76
C ASP A 149 17.39 8.29 -7.89
N LYS A 150 17.67 9.53 -7.51
CA LYS A 150 17.94 10.61 -8.46
C LYS A 150 19.29 10.49 -9.16
N ALA A 151 20.25 9.76 -8.57
CA ALA A 151 21.56 9.59 -9.18
C ALA A 151 21.47 8.69 -10.41
N THR A 152 20.64 7.65 -10.34
CA THR A 152 20.45 6.65 -11.40
C THR A 152 19.17 6.85 -12.20
N ASN A 153 18.28 7.75 -11.76
CA ASN A 153 16.94 7.96 -12.30
C ASN A 153 16.13 6.65 -12.38
N THR A 154 16.32 5.77 -11.41
CA THR A 154 15.66 4.46 -11.31
C THR A 154 15.02 4.29 -9.94
N TYR A 155 13.87 3.64 -9.87
CA TYR A 155 13.22 3.37 -8.59
C TYR A 155 13.89 2.24 -7.81
N VAL A 156 14.08 2.45 -6.51
CA VAL A 156 14.50 1.45 -5.53
C VAL A 156 13.25 0.89 -4.84
N ILE A 157 13.13 -0.44 -4.72
CA ILE A 157 11.95 -1.15 -4.19
C ILE A 157 12.22 -1.90 -2.89
N GLY A 158 11.15 -2.36 -2.24
CA GLY A 158 11.01 -2.93 -0.89
C GLY A 158 11.74 -4.25 -0.60
N GLY A 159 13.05 -4.27 -0.83
CA GLY A 159 14.04 -5.14 -0.18
C GLY A 159 15.25 -4.36 0.34
N ASP A 160 15.32 -3.06 0.05
CA ASP A 160 16.32 -2.15 0.60
C ASP A 160 15.77 -1.51 1.88
N THR A 161 16.28 -1.94 3.03
CA THR A 161 15.93 -1.40 4.36
C THR A 161 16.02 0.13 4.47
N SER A 162 16.67 0.80 3.52
CA SER A 162 16.76 2.26 3.51
C SER A 162 15.44 2.96 3.19
N ILE A 163 14.51 2.33 2.45
CA ILE A 163 13.27 3.01 2.02
C ILE A 163 12.07 2.72 2.94
N GLY A 164 11.92 1.50 3.44
CA GLY A 164 10.77 1.11 4.24
C GLY A 164 10.44 -0.38 4.23
N GLU A 165 9.35 -0.75 4.91
CA GLU A 165 8.79 -2.11 4.96
C GLU A 165 7.46 -2.12 4.21
N ILE A 166 7.31 -3.04 3.25
CA ILE A 166 6.11 -3.16 2.42
C ILE A 166 5.21 -4.29 2.90
N GLU A 167 3.91 -4.02 2.88
CA GLU A 167 2.85 -4.99 3.14
C GLU A 167 1.79 -4.92 2.03
N PHE A 168 1.10 -6.04 1.82
CA PHE A 168 -0.13 -6.08 1.03
C PHE A 168 -1.27 -6.49 1.96
N GLU A 169 -2.26 -5.62 2.08
CA GLU A 169 -3.44 -5.79 2.92
C GLU A 169 -4.59 -6.30 2.06
N ALA A 170 -4.87 -7.60 2.15
CA ALA A 170 -5.78 -8.28 1.23
C ALA A 170 -7.24 -7.82 1.36
N ASP A 171 -7.65 -7.48 2.58
CA ASP A 171 -9.03 -7.05 2.87
C ASP A 171 -9.31 -5.63 2.37
N GLU A 172 -8.28 -4.78 2.35
CA GLU A 172 -8.35 -3.40 1.86
C GLU A 172 -7.94 -3.26 0.39
N ARG A 173 -7.36 -4.33 -0.18
CA ARG A 173 -6.77 -4.37 -1.53
C ARG A 173 -5.73 -3.26 -1.69
N GLU A 174 -4.84 -3.18 -0.72
CA GLU A 174 -3.89 -2.07 -0.57
C GLU A 174 -2.44 -2.56 -0.52
N LEU A 175 -1.55 -1.81 -1.17
CA LEU A 175 -0.12 -1.87 -0.91
C LEU A 175 0.26 -0.77 0.06
N THR A 176 0.84 -1.14 1.19
CA THR A 176 1.18 -0.22 2.27
C THR A 176 2.69 -0.21 2.42
N LEU A 177 3.34 0.96 2.35
CA LEU A 177 4.78 1.09 2.57
C LEU A 177 5.04 2.01 3.75
N LYS A 178 5.47 1.43 4.88
CA LYS A 178 5.95 2.21 6.02
C LYS A 178 7.34 2.75 5.72
N VAL A 179 7.46 4.07 5.56
CA VAL A 179 8.68 4.72 5.07
C VAL A 179 9.50 5.36 6.18
N ASN A 180 10.82 5.35 6.01
CA ASN A 180 11.75 6.09 6.89
C ASN A 180 11.73 7.60 6.63
N ASN A 181 11.29 8.02 5.45
CA ASN A 181 11.26 9.40 5.01
C ASN A 181 10.16 9.61 3.97
N LEU A 182 9.11 10.34 4.33
CA LEU A 182 7.96 10.55 3.46
C LEU A 182 8.26 11.39 2.20
N LYS A 183 9.30 12.23 2.27
CA LYS A 183 9.69 13.12 1.17
C LYS A 183 10.42 12.34 0.09
N GLY A 184 9.84 12.26 -1.10
CA GLY A 184 10.39 11.51 -2.21
C GLY A 184 9.62 11.70 -3.50
N GLU A 185 10.05 10.98 -4.54
CA GLU A 185 9.21 10.67 -5.69
C GLU A 185 8.96 9.17 -5.69
N TRP A 186 7.69 8.80 -5.67
CA TRP A 186 7.25 7.44 -5.42
C TRP A 186 6.50 6.91 -6.63
N ALA A 187 6.75 5.67 -7.01
CA ALA A 187 6.00 4.99 -8.07
C ALA A 187 5.47 3.66 -7.59
N ILE A 188 4.30 3.30 -8.10
CA ILE A 188 3.73 1.98 -7.90
C ILE A 188 4.21 1.10 -9.06
N LEU A 189 4.78 -0.03 -8.72
CA LEU A 189 5.49 -0.91 -9.61
C LEU A 189 4.87 -2.30 -9.52
N ILE A 190 4.82 -3.00 -10.64
CA ILE A 190 4.32 -4.37 -10.70
C ILE A 190 5.29 -5.22 -11.51
N PRO A 191 5.51 -6.51 -11.19
CA PRO A 191 6.31 -7.37 -12.03
C PRO A 191 5.81 -7.36 -13.47
N THR A 192 6.72 -7.27 -14.45
CA THR A 192 6.34 -7.20 -15.87
C THR A 192 5.51 -8.41 -16.33
N ALA A 193 5.75 -9.58 -15.73
CA ALA A 193 4.94 -10.78 -15.98
C ALA A 193 3.47 -10.61 -15.54
N ALA A 194 3.23 -9.95 -14.40
CA ALA A 194 1.88 -9.68 -13.91
C ALA A 194 1.19 -8.57 -14.73
N ALA A 195 1.94 -7.53 -15.15
CA ALA A 195 1.42 -6.53 -16.09
C ALA A 195 1.00 -7.15 -17.44
N ALA A 196 1.81 -8.06 -17.98
CA ALA A 196 1.50 -8.76 -19.23
C ALA A 196 0.27 -9.68 -19.10
N ALA A 197 0.12 -10.38 -17.96
CA ALA A 197 -1.04 -11.23 -17.70
C ALA A 197 -2.34 -10.42 -17.65
N ALA A 198 -2.33 -9.21 -17.07
CA ALA A 198 -3.48 -8.31 -17.07
C ALA A 198 -3.85 -7.83 -18.49
N ALA A 199 -2.87 -7.52 -19.32
CA ALA A 199 -3.10 -7.14 -20.72
C ALA A 199 -3.61 -8.30 -21.60
N ALA A 200 -3.27 -9.55 -21.24
CA ALA A 200 -3.67 -10.75 -21.96
C ALA A 200 -5.02 -11.33 -21.51
N ALA A 201 -5.67 -10.77 -20.50
CA ALA A 201 -7.00 -11.19 -20.07
C ALA A 201 -7.98 -11.04 -21.25
N PRO A 202 -8.63 -12.13 -21.71
CA PRO A 202 -9.47 -12.07 -22.88
C PRO A 202 -10.71 -11.20 -22.61
N THR A 203 -11.05 -10.33 -23.55
CA THR A 203 -12.38 -9.73 -23.69
C THR A 203 -13.40 -10.84 -24.00
N ALA A 204 -13.71 -11.66 -23.00
CA ALA A 204 -14.70 -12.73 -23.10
C ALA A 204 -16.13 -12.17 -23.07
N ALA A 205 -16.44 -11.25 -23.98
CA ALA A 205 -17.78 -10.77 -24.27
C ALA A 205 -17.88 -10.20 -25.70
N ALA A 206 -17.31 -10.87 -26.70
CA ALA A 206 -17.55 -10.51 -28.10
C ALA A 206 -17.32 -11.68 -29.08
N ASN A 207 -17.83 -12.88 -28.79
CA ASN A 207 -18.24 -13.77 -29.88
C ASN A 207 -19.20 -14.87 -29.41
N LYS A 208 -20.49 -14.51 -29.30
CA LYS A 208 -21.56 -15.50 -29.41
C LYS A 208 -22.68 -14.95 -30.27
N THR A 209 -22.35 -14.64 -31.53
CA THR A 209 -23.35 -14.56 -32.59
C THR A 209 -22.77 -15.19 -33.86
N ALA A 210 -22.76 -16.52 -33.88
CA ALA A 210 -22.74 -17.27 -35.12
C ALA A 210 -23.65 -18.51 -34.97
N ALA A 211 -24.61 -18.61 -35.90
CA ALA A 211 -25.44 -19.77 -36.25
C ALA A 211 -26.53 -20.22 -35.24
N THR A 212 -27.80 -19.93 -35.55
CA THR A 212 -28.69 -20.76 -36.38
C THR A 212 -29.91 -19.97 -36.82
#